data_AF-A0A1A9VDI9-F1
#
_entry.id   AF-A0A1A9VDI9-F1
#
_cell.length_a   1.000
_cell.length_b   1.000
_cell.length_c   1.000
_cell.angle_alpha   90.00
_cell.angle_beta   90.00
_cell.angle_gamma   90.00
#
_symmetry.space_group_name_H-M   'P 1'
#
loop_
_entity.id
_entity.type
_entity.pdbx_description
1 polymer ?
#
loop_
_entity_poly.entity_id
_entity_poly.type
_entity_poly.pdbx_seq_one_letter_code
_entity_poly.pdbx_strand_id
1 'polypeptide(L)'
;MYRAEGVMLSFNGGKDSTAVLHKLARFFRKDHNLKHLKILALFITHPDGFSEIDEFIDNCSKLYNIELIKMEGTIKQALERMCRERPLIRAVFMGSRQPDPHCQDLKLMQPNDPGWPALMRINPILEWTRRDIWQYISSYMTTMMIIAYYIKKASPRLATRRTLNLILIYK
;
A
#
# COMPACT_ATOMS: atom_id res chain seq x y z
N MET A 1 -4.79 15.25 -14.44
CA MET A 1 -4.42 15.19 -13.01
C MET A 1 -5.60 14.62 -12.23
N TYR A 2 -5.40 13.69 -11.29
CA TYR A 2 -6.50 13.04 -10.55
C TYR A 2 -6.90 13.86 -9.32
N ARG A 3 -8.18 13.81 -8.94
CA ARG A 3 -8.66 14.36 -7.66
C ARG A 3 -8.35 13.41 -6.52
N ALA A 4 -8.26 13.92 -5.29
CA ALA A 4 -7.94 13.11 -4.10
C ALA A 4 -8.96 12.00 -3.84
N GLU A 5 -10.23 12.24 -4.16
CA GLU A 5 -11.32 11.27 -4.03
C GLU A 5 -11.30 10.20 -5.13
N GLY A 6 -10.55 10.45 -6.22
CA GLY A 6 -10.40 9.54 -7.35
C GLY A 6 -9.14 8.69 -7.30
N VAL A 7 -8.42 8.70 -6.18
CA VAL A 7 -7.21 7.90 -5.98
C VAL A 7 -7.36 7.01 -4.75
N MET A 8 -6.77 5.83 -4.81
CA MET A 8 -6.65 4.94 -3.66
C MET A 8 -5.22 4.44 -3.49
N LEU A 9 -4.90 3.92 -2.31
CA LEU A 9 -3.65 3.23 -2.03
C LEU A 9 -3.89 1.72 -1.97
N SER A 10 -3.10 0.93 -2.71
CA SER A 10 -2.96 -0.50 -2.42
C SER A 10 -2.06 -0.65 -1.19
N PHE A 11 -2.65 -1.03 -0.05
CA PHE A 11 -1.98 -1.05 1.25
C PHE A 11 -1.93 -2.47 1.80
N ASN A 12 -0.75 -3.10 1.76
CA ASN A 12 -0.54 -4.49 2.18
C ASN A 12 0.09 -4.63 3.58
N GLY A 13 0.38 -3.51 4.25
CA GLY A 13 1.00 -3.49 5.57
C GLY A 13 2.52 -3.73 5.57
N GLY A 14 3.12 -3.94 4.40
CA GLY A 14 4.56 -4.02 4.21
C GLY A 14 5.23 -2.65 4.35
N LYS A 15 6.56 -2.68 4.49
CA LYS A 15 7.40 -1.48 4.63
C LYS A 15 7.21 -0.49 3.49
N ASP A 16 7.08 -0.98 2.26
CA ASP A 16 7.05 -0.14 1.05
C ASP A 16 5.71 0.61 0.93
N SER A 17 4.58 -0.10 1.01
CA SER A 17 3.25 0.54 1.01
C SER A 17 3.05 1.44 2.22
N THR A 18 3.66 1.11 3.37
CA THR A 18 3.63 1.96 4.57
C THR A 18 4.40 3.26 4.37
N ALA A 19 5.56 3.22 3.68
CA ALA A 19 6.28 4.42 3.31
C ALA A 19 5.43 5.31 2.38
N VAL A 20 4.75 4.73 1.40
CA VAL A 20 3.81 5.45 0.52
C VAL A 20 2.64 6.04 1.30
N LEU A 21 2.01 5.28 2.20
CA LEU A 21 0.95 5.77 3.08
C LEU A 21 1.41 6.99 3.87
N HIS A 22 2.59 6.92 4.50
CA HIS A 22 3.12 8.03 5.27
C HIS A 22 3.40 9.27 4.40
N LYS A 23 3.92 9.09 3.17
CA LYS A 23 4.11 10.19 2.21
C LYS A 23 2.78 10.84 1.84
N LEU A 24 1.76 10.05 1.50
CA LEU A 24 0.42 10.54 1.18
C LEU A 24 -0.20 11.26 2.37
N ALA A 25 -0.13 10.70 3.57
CA ALA A 25 -0.67 11.31 4.78
C ALA A 25 -0.02 12.66 5.09
N ARG A 26 1.31 12.77 4.91
CA ARG A 26 2.02 14.05 5.06
C ARG A 26 1.59 15.07 4.02
N PHE A 27 1.39 14.63 2.77
CA PHE A 27 0.90 15.50 1.71
C PHE A 27 -0.50 16.03 2.03
N PHE A 28 -1.45 15.14 2.37
CA PHE A 28 -2.82 15.50 2.72
C PHE A 28 -2.88 16.45 3.92
N ARG A 29 -2.10 16.19 4.98
CA ARG A 29 -2.07 17.04 6.19
C ARG A 29 -1.54 18.45 5.93
N LYS A 30 -0.61 18.60 4.98
CA LYS A 30 0.01 19.90 4.67
C LYS A 30 -0.86 20.76 3.75
N ASP A 31 -1.70 20.13 2.92
CA ASP A 31 -2.56 20.83 1.98
C ASP A 31 -3.91 21.18 2.63
N HIS A 32 -4.25 22.48 2.66
CA HIS A 32 -5.49 22.95 3.30
C HIS A 32 -6.77 22.40 2.68
N ASN A 33 -6.75 22.05 1.40
CA ASN A 33 -7.90 21.48 0.69
C ASN A 33 -8.01 19.97 0.93
N LEU A 34 -6.91 19.30 1.28
CA LEU A 34 -6.86 17.85 1.44
C LEU A 34 -6.88 17.39 2.90
N LYS A 35 -6.51 18.25 3.85
CA LYS A 35 -6.36 17.88 5.28
C LYS A 35 -7.64 17.33 5.93
N HIS A 36 -8.80 17.61 5.34
CA HIS A 36 -10.10 17.14 5.79
C HIS A 36 -10.54 15.83 5.12
N LEU A 37 -9.88 15.45 4.02
CA LEU A 37 -10.16 14.23 3.28
C LEU A 37 -9.39 13.05 3.87
N LYS A 38 -10.00 11.86 3.80
CA LYS A 38 -9.32 10.61 4.13
C LYS A 38 -8.68 10.02 2.89
N ILE A 39 -7.51 9.42 3.07
CA ILE A 39 -6.90 8.59 2.03
C ILE A 39 -7.70 7.29 1.96
N LEU A 40 -8.17 6.89 0.79
CA LEU A 40 -8.76 5.58 0.58
C LEU A 40 -7.66 4.54 0.45
N ALA A 41 -7.71 3.48 1.25
CA ALA A 41 -6.75 2.38 1.22
C ALA A 41 -7.47 1.04 1.05
N LEU A 42 -7.01 0.23 0.10
CA LEU A 42 -7.47 -1.13 -0.14
C LEU A 42 -6.45 -2.12 0.44
N PHE A 43 -6.91 -2.96 1.36
CA PHE A 43 -6.16 -4.09 1.88
C PHE A 43 -6.86 -5.39 1.49
N ILE A 44 -6.09 -6.36 1.00
CA ILE A 44 -6.62 -7.66 0.60
C ILE A 44 -6.33 -8.65 1.72
N THR A 45 -7.39 -9.18 2.31
CA THR A 45 -7.32 -10.14 3.41
C THR A 45 -7.15 -11.55 2.87
N HIS A 46 -6.46 -12.38 3.63
CA HIS A 46 -6.28 -13.79 3.33
C HIS A 46 -6.68 -14.63 4.55
N PRO A 47 -7.43 -15.74 4.40
CA PRO A 47 -7.84 -16.58 5.54
C PRO A 47 -6.65 -17.10 6.36
N ASP A 48 -5.57 -17.48 5.68
CA ASP A 48 -4.29 -17.87 6.28
C ASP A 48 -3.34 -16.68 6.54
N GLY A 49 -3.86 -15.45 6.57
CA GLY A 49 -3.10 -14.25 6.88
C GLY A 49 -2.59 -14.26 8.33
N PHE A 50 -1.51 -13.51 8.58
CA PHE A 50 -1.05 -13.31 9.95
C PHE A 50 -1.92 -12.26 10.62
N SER A 51 -2.56 -12.59 11.74
CA SER A 51 -3.39 -11.65 12.50
C SER A 51 -2.63 -10.40 12.94
N GLU A 52 -1.30 -10.52 13.09
CA GLU A 52 -0.42 -9.39 13.36
C GLU A 52 -0.39 -8.36 12.22
N ILE A 53 -0.57 -8.79 10.97
CA ILE A 53 -0.69 -7.88 9.82
C ILE A 53 -2.04 -7.18 9.85
N ASP A 54 -3.13 -7.89 10.14
CA ASP A 54 -4.46 -7.28 10.28
C ASP A 54 -4.48 -6.21 11.38
N GLU A 55 -3.94 -6.54 12.54
CA GLU A 55 -3.82 -5.61 13.67
C GLU A 55 -2.95 -4.39 13.31
N PHE A 56 -1.86 -4.64 12.59
CA PHE A 56 -0.98 -3.59 12.08
C PHE A 56 -1.70 -2.64 11.12
N ILE A 57 -2.46 -3.18 10.16
CA ILE A 57 -3.26 -2.44 9.20
C ILE A 57 -4.31 -1.59 9.94
N ASP A 58 -4.99 -2.15 10.93
CA ASP A 58 -6.01 -1.45 11.72
C ASP A 58 -5.41 -0.32 12.56
N ASN A 59 -4.22 -0.54 13.13
CA ASN A 59 -3.49 0.50 13.84
C ASN A 59 -3.04 1.63 12.90
N CYS A 60 -2.56 1.30 11.71
CA CYS A 60 -2.26 2.30 10.68
C CYS A 60 -3.52 3.08 10.27
N SER A 61 -4.65 2.42 10.16
CA SER A 61 -5.91 3.06 9.80
C SER A 61 -6.30 4.15 10.79
N LYS A 62 -6.21 3.85 12.09
CA LYS A 62 -6.45 4.81 13.18
C LYS A 62 -5.41 5.92 13.21
N LEU A 63 -4.12 5.57 13.14
CA LEU A 63 -3.01 6.54 13.23
C LEU A 63 -2.99 7.56 12.09
N TYR A 64 -3.31 7.11 10.87
CA TYR A 64 -3.31 7.95 9.68
C TYR A 64 -4.69 8.52 9.35
N ASN A 65 -5.74 8.12 10.07
CA ASN A 65 -7.14 8.46 9.80
C ASN A 65 -7.53 8.21 8.33
N ILE A 66 -7.22 7.02 7.83
CA ILE A 66 -7.56 6.61 6.46
C ILE A 66 -8.94 5.97 6.41
N GLU A 67 -9.53 5.95 5.22
CA GLU A 67 -10.66 5.09 4.91
C GLU A 67 -10.12 3.74 4.44
N LEU A 68 -10.17 2.73 5.30
CA LEU A 68 -9.67 1.40 5.01
C LEU A 68 -10.80 0.50 4.51
N ILE A 69 -10.60 -0.11 3.34
CA ILE A 69 -11.45 -1.15 2.78
C ILE A 69 -10.69 -2.47 2.80
N LYS A 70 -11.27 -3.47 3.47
CA LYS A 70 -10.75 -4.85 3.49
C LYS A 70 -11.56 -5.72 2.54
N MET A 71 -10.90 -6.51 1.69
CA MET A 71 -11.57 -7.42 0.77
C MET A 71 -10.84 -8.76 0.69
N GLU A 72 -11.58 -9.86 0.61
CA GLU A 72 -11.02 -11.17 0.30
C GLU A 72 -10.90 -11.38 -1.22
N GLY A 73 -10.05 -12.33 -1.61
CA GLY A 73 -9.86 -12.76 -2.99
C GLY A 73 -8.56 -12.24 -3.61
N THR A 74 -8.50 -12.25 -4.94
CA THR A 74 -7.32 -11.78 -5.67
C THR A 74 -7.29 -10.25 -5.79
N ILE A 75 -6.10 -9.67 -5.99
CA ILE A 75 -5.94 -8.23 -6.26
C ILE A 75 -6.83 -7.80 -7.42
N LYS A 76 -6.87 -8.57 -8.50
CA LYS A 76 -7.68 -8.25 -9.67
C LYS A 76 -9.18 -8.17 -9.32
N GLN A 77 -9.72 -9.15 -8.61
CA GLN A 77 -11.13 -9.16 -8.18
C GLN A 77 -11.45 -8.00 -7.25
N ALA A 78 -10.57 -7.70 -6.30
CA ALA A 78 -10.74 -6.57 -5.40
C ALA A 78 -10.74 -5.23 -6.16
N LEU A 79 -9.83 -5.05 -7.12
CA LEU A 79 -9.79 -3.85 -7.96
C LEU A 79 -11.01 -3.73 -8.87
N GLU A 80 -11.50 -4.83 -9.46
CA GLU A 80 -12.73 -4.86 -10.27
C GLU A 80 -13.93 -4.42 -9.44
N ARG A 81 -14.05 -4.98 -8.23
CA ARG A 81 -15.10 -4.62 -7.27
C ARG A 81 -15.01 -3.15 -6.86
N MET A 82 -13.82 -2.64 -6.55
CA MET A 82 -13.61 -1.23 -6.21
C MET A 82 -13.99 -0.29 -7.36
N CYS A 83 -13.64 -0.62 -8.60
CA CYS A 83 -14.02 0.21 -9.75
C CYS A 83 -15.54 0.26 -9.96
N ARG A 84 -16.24 -0.85 -9.68
CA ARG A 84 -17.70 -0.94 -9.78
C ARG A 84 -18.40 -0.20 -8.64
N GLU A 85 -17.95 -0.39 -7.40
CA GLU A 85 -18.58 0.19 -6.20
C GLU A 85 -18.21 1.66 -5.98
N ARG A 86 -17.04 2.09 -6.49
CA ARG A 86 -16.53 3.46 -6.38
C ARG A 86 -16.08 3.99 -7.74
N PRO A 87 -17.02 4.38 -8.62
CA PRO A 87 -16.75 4.76 -10.01
C PRO A 87 -15.85 6.01 -10.17
N LEU A 88 -15.68 6.79 -9.10
CA LEU A 88 -14.76 7.93 -9.08
C LEU A 88 -13.28 7.52 -9.03
N ILE A 89 -12.97 6.29 -8.61
CA ILE A 89 -11.58 5.82 -8.53
C ILE A 89 -11.04 5.60 -9.93
N ARG A 90 -9.95 6.31 -10.26
CA ARG A 90 -9.30 6.25 -11.57
C ARG A 90 -7.79 6.00 -11.46
N ALA A 91 -7.22 6.07 -10.26
CA ALA A 91 -5.82 5.73 -10.04
C ALA A 91 -5.59 4.97 -8.72
N VAL A 92 -4.52 4.17 -8.71
CA VAL A 92 -4.06 3.42 -7.54
C VAL A 92 -2.57 3.69 -7.31
N PHE A 93 -2.24 4.12 -6.10
CA PHE A 93 -0.86 4.19 -5.63
C PHE A 93 -0.38 2.80 -5.23
N MET A 94 0.84 2.46 -5.65
CA MET A 94 1.49 1.18 -5.36
C MET A 94 2.79 1.40 -4.60
N GLY A 95 3.18 0.39 -3.81
CA GLY A 95 4.47 0.32 -3.12
C GLY A 95 5.60 -0.30 -3.96
N SER A 96 5.43 -0.44 -5.27
CA SER A 96 6.40 -1.11 -6.15
C SER A 96 7.68 -0.30 -6.33
N ARG A 97 8.82 -0.99 -6.38
CA ARG A 97 10.15 -0.39 -6.60
C ARG A 97 10.84 -1.10 -7.76
N GLN A 98 11.50 -0.35 -8.64
CA GLN A 98 12.17 -0.87 -9.84
C GLN A 98 13.17 -1.99 -9.54
N PRO A 99 13.94 -1.97 -8.42
CA PRO A 99 14.83 -3.09 -8.08
C PRO A 99 14.12 -4.37 -7.61
N ASP A 100 12.79 -4.36 -7.42
CA ASP A 100 12.05 -5.57 -7.08
C ASP A 100 11.83 -6.46 -8.33
N PRO A 101 11.70 -7.79 -8.15
CA PRO A 101 11.37 -8.69 -9.25
C PRO A 101 10.12 -8.24 -10.01
N HIS A 102 10.12 -8.39 -11.33
CA HIS A 102 9.02 -8.01 -12.24
C HIS A 102 8.67 -6.51 -12.28
N CYS A 103 9.50 -5.64 -11.68
CA CYS A 103 9.25 -4.20 -11.62
C CYS A 103 10.18 -3.35 -12.51
N GLN A 104 11.04 -3.98 -13.32
CA GLN A 104 12.15 -3.34 -14.05
C GLN A 104 11.67 -2.31 -15.07
N ASP A 105 10.57 -2.63 -15.77
CA ASP A 105 9.96 -1.79 -16.81
C ASP A 105 8.80 -0.94 -16.31
N LEU A 106 8.57 -0.92 -14.99
CA LEU A 106 7.54 -0.06 -14.42
C LEU A 106 7.94 1.41 -14.61
N LYS A 107 6.94 2.24 -14.90
CA LYS A 107 7.01 3.69 -15.00
C LYS A 107 6.42 4.31 -13.74
N LEU A 108 6.78 5.57 -13.48
CA LEU A 108 6.20 6.35 -12.39
C LEU A 108 4.67 6.37 -12.45
N MET A 109 4.12 6.47 -13.66
CA MET A 109 2.69 6.36 -13.94
C MET A 109 2.49 5.52 -15.20
N GLN A 110 1.62 4.52 -15.14
CA GLN A 110 1.19 3.76 -16.32
C GLN A 110 -0.20 3.17 -16.11
N PRO A 111 -1.00 2.99 -17.17
CA PRO A 111 -2.22 2.19 -17.08
C PRO A 111 -1.89 0.77 -16.58
N ASN A 112 -2.86 0.14 -15.93
CA ASN A 112 -2.81 -1.30 -15.72
C ASN A 112 -2.74 -2.06 -17.05
N ASP A 113 -2.21 -3.29 -16.99
CA ASP A 113 -2.02 -4.15 -18.14
C ASP A 113 -3.37 -4.61 -18.73
N PRO A 114 -3.44 -4.97 -20.02
CA PRO A 114 -4.66 -5.48 -20.64
C PRO A 114 -5.29 -6.64 -19.84
N GLY A 115 -6.61 -6.60 -19.67
CA GLY A 115 -7.33 -7.57 -18.85
C GLY A 115 -7.36 -7.27 -17.35
N TRP A 116 -6.75 -6.18 -16.89
CA TRP A 116 -6.95 -5.62 -15.54
C TRP A 116 -7.93 -4.44 -15.57
N PRO A 117 -8.49 -4.03 -14.40
CA PRO A 117 -9.32 -2.82 -14.32
C PRO A 117 -8.60 -1.59 -14.84
N ALA A 118 -9.36 -0.74 -15.55
CA ALA A 118 -8.87 0.49 -16.19
C ALA A 118 -8.52 1.59 -15.18
N LEU A 119 -7.44 1.38 -14.44
CA LEU A 119 -6.85 2.29 -13.48
C LEU A 119 -5.47 2.73 -13.94
N MET A 120 -5.08 3.93 -13.54
CA MET A 120 -3.70 4.37 -13.60
C MET A 120 -2.94 3.88 -12.37
N ARG A 121 -1.89 3.08 -12.58
CA ARG A 121 -0.94 2.65 -11.57
C ARG A 121 0.10 3.74 -11.35
N ILE A 122 0.26 4.20 -10.10
CA ILE A 122 1.20 5.26 -9.70
C ILE A 122 2.22 4.69 -8.72
N ASN A 123 3.51 4.81 -9.02
CA ASN A 123 4.63 4.22 -8.26
C ASN A 123 5.53 5.32 -7.65
N PRO A 124 5.11 6.01 -6.57
CA PRO A 124 5.77 7.22 -6.05
C PRO A 124 7.14 6.96 -5.36
N ILE A 125 7.50 5.69 -5.18
CA ILE A 125 8.78 5.24 -4.63
C ILE A 125 9.52 4.32 -5.60
N LEU A 126 9.18 4.37 -6.90
CA LEU A 126 9.70 3.46 -7.91
C LEU A 126 11.24 3.36 -7.89
N GLU A 127 11.92 4.49 -7.80
CA GLU A 127 13.38 4.56 -7.82
C GLU A 127 14.03 4.30 -6.46
N TRP A 128 13.25 4.05 -5.40
CA TRP A 128 13.80 3.85 -4.06
C TRP A 128 14.50 2.50 -3.95
N THR A 129 15.72 2.55 -3.43
CA THR A 129 16.46 1.36 -3.03
C THR A 129 15.91 0.81 -1.72
N ARG A 130 16.34 -0.42 -1.38
CA ARG A 130 16.06 -0.99 -0.05
C ARG A 130 16.58 -0.10 1.07
N ARG A 131 17.74 0.53 0.86
CA ARG A 131 18.38 1.43 1.83
C ARG A 131 17.52 2.66 2.06
N ASP A 132 16.98 3.27 1.00
CA ASP A 132 16.15 4.46 1.10
C ASP A 132 14.87 4.20 1.91
N ILE A 133 14.22 3.05 1.68
CA ILE A 133 13.04 2.63 2.44
C ILE A 133 13.36 2.50 3.93
N TRP A 134 14.46 1.81 4.27
CA TRP A 134 14.84 1.64 5.67
C TRP A 134 15.26 2.95 6.32
N GLN A 135 16.06 3.78 5.65
CA GLN A 135 16.43 5.10 6.15
C GLN A 135 15.19 5.94 6.40
N TYR A 136 14.25 5.97 5.46
CA TYR A 136 13.00 6.69 5.62
C TYR A 136 12.21 6.19 6.84
N ILE A 137 11.94 4.89 6.94
CA ILE A 137 11.20 4.32 8.07
C ILE A 137 11.92 4.59 9.40
N SER A 138 13.25 4.46 9.43
CA SER A 138 14.07 4.73 10.61
C SER A 138 14.03 6.20 11.04
N SER A 139 14.02 7.15 10.09
CA SER A 139 13.90 8.58 10.43
C SER A 139 12.54 8.95 11.00
N TYR A 140 11.48 8.19 10.67
CA TYR A 140 10.13 8.41 11.19
C TYR A 140 9.72 7.37 12.25
N MET A 141 10.69 6.63 12.79
CA MET A 141 10.47 5.46 13.66
C MET A 141 9.71 5.79 14.94
N THR A 142 9.79 7.02 15.47
CA THR A 142 8.98 7.48 16.61
C THR A 142 7.49 7.62 16.27
N THR A 143 7.17 8.07 15.05
CA THR A 143 5.79 8.05 14.51
C THR A 143 5.36 6.65 14.06
N MET A 144 6.34 5.75 13.84
CA MET A 144 6.17 4.44 13.24
C MET A 144 6.55 3.26 14.17
N MET A 145 6.56 3.42 15.50
CA MET A 145 7.05 2.37 16.42
C MET A 145 6.30 1.04 16.27
N ILE A 146 5.00 1.10 16.00
CA ILE A 146 4.16 -0.05 15.67
C ILE A 146 4.71 -0.77 14.43
N ILE A 147 5.05 -0.01 13.38
CA ILE A 147 5.56 -0.51 12.10
C ILE A 147 6.88 -1.27 12.30
N ALA A 148 7.81 -0.74 13.07
CA ALA A 148 9.07 -1.41 13.36
C ALA A 148 8.89 -2.70 14.18
N TYR A 149 7.96 -2.70 15.13
CA TYR A 149 7.62 -3.88 15.94
C TYR A 149 7.04 -5.00 15.07
N TYR A 150 6.03 -4.70 14.25
CA TYR A 150 5.39 -5.69 13.38
C TYR A 150 6.31 -6.17 12.25
N ILE A 151 7.10 -5.28 11.64
CA ILE A 151 8.09 -5.70 10.62
C ILE A 151 9.12 -6.66 11.23
N LYS A 152 9.63 -6.37 12.45
CA LYS A 152 10.60 -7.25 13.13
C LYS A 152 9.98 -8.58 13.56
N LYS A 153 8.72 -8.61 13.97
CA LYS A 153 8.01 -9.83 14.39
C LYS A 153 7.58 -10.68 13.19
N ALA A 154 7.19 -10.03 12.10
CA ALA A 154 6.82 -10.70 10.86
C ALA A 154 8.07 -11.26 10.16
N SER A 155 9.21 -10.56 10.14
CA SER A 155 10.41 -10.99 9.39
C SER A 155 10.89 -12.44 9.68
N PRO A 156 10.93 -12.95 10.92
CA PRO A 156 11.27 -14.34 11.22
C PRO A 156 10.22 -15.36 10.72
N ARG A 157 8.93 -15.03 10.82
CA ARG A 157 7.83 -15.89 10.33
C ARG A 157 7.66 -15.79 8.81
N LEU A 158 8.03 -14.66 8.23
CA LEU A 158 8.08 -14.37 6.80
C LEU A 158 9.21 -15.10 6.07
N ALA A 159 10.17 -15.67 6.80
CA ALA A 159 11.28 -16.43 6.26
C ALA A 159 10.96 -17.92 5.98
N THR A 160 9.74 -18.39 6.26
CA THR A 160 9.35 -19.79 5.98
C THR A 160 8.83 -19.95 4.54
N ARG A 161 8.94 -21.18 3.99
CA ARG A 161 8.53 -21.51 2.60
C ARG A 161 7.05 -21.21 2.31
N ARG A 162 6.18 -21.35 3.33
CA ARG A 162 4.75 -21.00 3.27
C ARG A 162 4.55 -19.49 3.11
N THR A 163 5.51 -18.71 3.59
CA THR A 163 5.41 -17.26 3.61
C THR A 163 5.97 -16.56 2.40
N LEU A 164 6.87 -17.21 1.64
CA LEU A 164 7.27 -16.72 0.31
C LEU A 164 6.07 -16.62 -0.65
N ASN A 165 5.13 -17.57 -0.57
CA ASN A 165 3.88 -17.53 -1.35
C ASN A 165 2.96 -16.39 -0.90
N LEU A 166 2.88 -16.11 0.41
CA LEU A 166 2.14 -14.96 0.93
C LEU A 166 2.79 -13.64 0.52
N ILE A 167 4.13 -13.54 0.52
CA ILE A 167 4.86 -12.35 0.07
C ILE A 167 4.62 -12.07 -1.42
N LEU A 168 4.46 -13.10 -2.26
CA LEU A 168 4.07 -12.96 -3.67
C LEU A 168 2.60 -12.54 -3.83
N ILE A 169 1.73 -12.86 -2.87
CA ILE A 169 0.34 -12.35 -2.84
C ILE A 169 0.30 -10.88 -2.43
N TYR A 170 1.26 -10.44 -1.61
CA TYR A 170 1.38 -9.05 -1.12
C TYR A 170 2.37 -8.19 -1.92
N LYS A 171 3.03 -8.67 -2.97
CA LYS A 171 3.88 -7.88 -3.88
C LYS A 171 3.24 -7.77 -5.25
#